data_AF-A0A2D4Q2D3-F1
#
_entry.id   AF-A0A2D4Q2D3-F1
#
_cell.length_a   1.000
_cell.length_b   1.000
_cell.length_c   1.000
_cell.angle_alpha   90.00
_cell.angle_beta   90.00
_cell.angle_gamma   90.00
#
_symmetry.space_group_name_H-M   'P 1'
#
loop_
_entity.id
_entity.type
_entity.pdbx_description
1 polymer ?
#
loop_
_entity_poly.entity_id
_entity_poly.type
_entity_poly.pdbx_seq_one_letter_code
_entity_poly.pdbx_strand_id
1 'polypeptide(L)'
;LPVAPPPEPRQLTEREIKQLEEQEEDTLRELRIFLRNVTHRLAIDKRFRAFTKPVDLHEVPDYVTVIKQPMDLSTIISKIDLHQYLSAKDYLKDFDLICSNAL
;
A
#
# COMPACT_ATOMS: atom_id res chain seq x y z
N LEU A 1 -16.46 50.34 -17.81
CA LEU A 1 -17.49 49.26 -17.92
C LEU A 1 -17.22 48.24 -16.83
N PRO A 2 -18.24 47.71 -16.13
CA PRO A 2 -18.02 46.65 -15.14
C PRO A 2 -17.53 45.39 -15.85
N VAL A 3 -16.49 44.76 -15.29
CA VAL A 3 -15.92 43.53 -15.83
C VAL A 3 -16.87 42.38 -15.48
N ALA A 4 -17.18 41.53 -16.47
CA ALA A 4 -18.05 40.38 -16.26
C ALA A 4 -17.43 39.43 -15.22
N PRO A 5 -18.23 38.83 -14.31
CA PRO A 5 -17.73 37.84 -13.38
C PRO A 5 -17.13 36.66 -14.16
N PRO A 6 -16.04 36.06 -13.67
CA PRO A 6 -15.40 34.92 -14.32
C PRO A 6 -16.42 33.77 -14.47
N PRO A 7 -16.39 33.03 -15.59
CA PRO A 7 -17.27 31.89 -15.80
C PRO A 7 -17.07 30.86 -14.69
N GLU A 8 -18.16 30.24 -14.25
CA GLU A 8 -18.11 29.20 -13.23
C GLU A 8 -17.22 28.02 -13.68
N PRO A 9 -16.50 27.38 -12.75
CA PRO A 9 -15.70 26.20 -13.07
C PRO A 9 -16.58 25.12 -13.72
N ARG A 10 -16.09 24.55 -14.83
CA ARG A 10 -16.77 23.45 -15.52
C ARG A 10 -16.98 22.28 -14.55
N GLN A 11 -18.24 21.88 -14.36
CA GLN A 11 -18.58 20.65 -13.66
C GLN A 11 -18.50 19.47 -14.63
N LEU A 12 -17.98 18.33 -14.15
CA LEU A 12 -17.91 17.11 -14.95
C LEU A 12 -19.30 16.50 -15.12
N THR A 13 -19.56 15.94 -16.29
CA THR A 13 -20.75 15.13 -16.54
C THR A 13 -20.66 13.78 -15.82
N GLU A 14 -21.80 13.14 -15.53
CA GLU A 14 -21.83 11.80 -14.93
C GLU A 14 -21.01 10.77 -15.72
N ARG A 15 -21.01 10.90 -17.06
CA ARG A 15 -20.22 10.05 -17.95
C ARG A 15 -18.72 10.26 -17.77
N GLU A 16 -18.27 11.51 -17.63
CA GLU A 16 -16.86 11.81 -17.38
C GLU A 16 -16.41 11.35 -16.00
N ILE A 17 -17.26 11.49 -14.98
CA ILE A 17 -16.99 10.98 -13.62
C ILE A 17 -16.78 9.47 -13.67
N LYS A 18 -17.71 8.73 -14.29
CA LYS A 18 -17.62 7.28 -14.42
C LYS A 18 -16.34 6.83 -15.14
N GLN A 19 -15.95 7.55 -16.21
CA GLN A 19 -14.72 7.25 -16.94
C GLN A 19 -13.46 7.48 -16.10
N LEU A 20 -13.44 8.50 -15.24
CA LEU A 20 -12.35 8.74 -14.32
C LEU A 20 -12.24 7.66 -13.25
N GLU A 21 -13.37 7.22 -12.69
CA GLU A 21 -13.42 6.12 -11.71
C GLU A 21 -12.92 4.80 -12.31
N GLU A 22 -13.33 4.47 -13.53
CA GLU A 22 -12.85 3.28 -14.26
C GLU A 22 -11.32 3.36 -14.50
N GLN A 23 -10.83 4.52 -14.96
CA GLN A 23 -9.40 4.74 -15.19
C GLN A 23 -8.58 4.68 -13.89
N GLU A 24 -9.12 5.20 -12.80
CA GLU A 24 -8.48 5.13 -11.48
C GLU A 24 -8.38 3.67 -11.00
N GLU A 25 -9.46 2.90 -11.10
CA GLU A 25 -9.46 1.48 -10.71
C GLU A 25 -8.50 0.63 -11.55
N ASP A 26 -8.40 0.89 -12.86
CA ASP A 26 -7.41 0.24 -13.72
C ASP A 26 -5.98 0.57 -13.30
N THR A 27 -5.71 1.83 -12.99
CA THR A 27 -4.40 2.27 -12.50
C THR A 27 -4.05 1.62 -11.16
N LEU A 28 -5.01 1.56 -10.23
CA LEU A 28 -4.84 0.90 -8.93
C LEU A 28 -4.66 -0.61 -9.08
N ARG A 29 -5.32 -1.24 -10.04
CA ARG A 29 -5.12 -2.67 -10.36
C ARG A 29 -3.71 -2.95 -10.83
N GLU A 30 -3.18 -2.12 -11.74
CA GLU A 30 -1.78 -2.23 -12.19
C GLU A 30 -0.80 -2.07 -11.03
N LEU A 31 -1.03 -1.09 -10.15
CA LEU A 31 -0.25 -0.91 -8.93
C LEU A 31 -0.26 -2.19 -8.07
N ARG A 32 -1.43 -2.76 -7.78
CA ARG A 32 -1.55 -3.99 -6.97
C ARG A 32 -0.80 -5.17 -7.58
N ILE A 33 -0.85 -5.33 -8.91
CA ILE A 33 -0.08 -6.37 -9.63
C ILE A 33 1.42 -6.15 -9.45
N PHE A 34 1.89 -4.93 -9.64
CA PHE A 34 3.30 -4.59 -9.47
C PHE A 34 3.78 -4.86 -8.03
N LEU A 35 3.06 -4.36 -7.03
CA LEU A 35 3.40 -4.53 -5.61
C LEU A 35 3.45 -6.02 -5.21
N ARG A 36 2.51 -6.84 -5.71
CA ARG A 36 2.52 -8.28 -5.44
C ARG A 36 3.75 -8.95 -6.03
N ASN A 37 4.13 -8.60 -7.26
CA ASN A 37 5.31 -9.16 -7.91
C ASN A 37 6.59 -8.85 -7.14
N VAL A 38 6.77 -7.59 -6.71
CA VAL A 38 7.92 -7.17 -5.91
C VAL A 38 7.96 -7.94 -4.59
N THR A 39 6.83 -7.98 -3.87
CA THR A 39 6.73 -8.65 -2.56
C THR A 39 7.00 -10.15 -2.67
N HIS A 40 6.48 -10.81 -3.71
CA HIS A 40 6.74 -12.22 -3.96
C HIS A 40 8.22 -12.50 -4.21
N ARG A 41 8.90 -11.67 -5.01
CA ARG A 41 10.34 -11.82 -5.27
C ARG A 41 11.18 -11.72 -4.00
N LEU A 42 10.78 -10.87 -3.05
CA LEU A 42 11.43 -10.76 -1.75
C LEU A 42 11.14 -11.97 -0.86
N ALA A 43 9.89 -12.46 -0.86
CA ALA A 43 9.49 -13.58 -0.03
C ALA A 43 10.17 -14.92 -0.41
N ILE A 44 10.51 -15.11 -1.69
CA ILE A 44 11.21 -16.32 -2.16
C ILE A 44 12.73 -16.28 -1.94
N ASP A 45 13.30 -15.10 -1.71
CA ASP A 45 14.73 -14.97 -1.45
C ASP A 45 15.04 -15.36 0.00
N LYS A 46 15.89 -16.39 0.14
CA LYS A 46 16.25 -16.97 1.44
C LYS A 46 16.83 -15.96 2.43
N ARG A 47 17.44 -14.87 1.94
CA ARG A 47 18.00 -13.80 2.78
C ARG A 47 16.92 -13.07 3.59
N PHE A 48 15.68 -13.07 3.12
CA PHE A 48 14.57 -12.38 3.77
C PHE A 48 13.60 -13.32 4.50
N ARG A 49 13.95 -14.60 4.68
CA ARG A 49 13.07 -15.62 5.27
C ARG A 49 12.48 -15.18 6.63
N ALA A 50 13.27 -14.52 7.47
CA ALA A 50 12.83 -14.04 8.78
C ALA A 50 11.68 -13.02 8.72
N PHE A 51 11.50 -12.31 7.60
CA PHE A 51 10.48 -11.28 7.41
C PHE A 51 9.26 -11.78 6.64
N THR A 52 9.20 -13.07 6.29
CA THR A 52 8.12 -13.63 5.46
C THR A 52 6.81 -13.84 6.21
N LYS A 53 6.85 -13.91 7.54
CA LYS A 53 5.72 -14.15 8.43
C LYS A 53 5.84 -13.26 9.67
N PRO A 54 4.75 -13.03 10.41
CA PRO A 54 4.82 -12.36 11.70
C PRO A 54 5.77 -13.09 12.65
N VAL A 55 6.40 -12.34 13.55
CA VAL A 55 7.22 -12.92 14.64
C VAL A 55 6.33 -13.78 15.54
N ASP A 56 6.79 -14.99 15.84
CA ASP A 56 6.10 -15.91 16.73
C ASP A 56 6.28 -15.48 18.19
N LEU A 57 5.19 -15.15 18.87
CA LEU A 57 5.20 -14.71 20.27
C LEU A 57 5.47 -15.85 21.26
N HIS A 58 5.33 -17.11 20.84
CA HIS A 58 5.78 -18.23 21.66
C HIS A 58 7.31 -18.32 21.70
N GLU A 59 7.97 -17.96 20.59
CA GLU A 59 9.43 -17.92 20.50
C GLU A 59 10.00 -16.61 21.07
N VAL A 60 9.28 -15.48 20.89
CA VAL A 60 9.69 -14.15 21.34
C VAL A 60 8.56 -13.46 22.13
N PRO A 61 8.36 -13.81 23.41
CA PRO A 61 7.20 -13.35 24.19
C PRO A 61 7.16 -11.85 24.47
N ASP A 62 8.32 -11.19 24.52
CA ASP A 62 8.44 -9.76 24.78
C ASP A 62 8.37 -8.90 23.51
N TYR A 63 8.24 -9.51 22.32
CA TYR A 63 8.26 -8.79 21.05
C TYR A 63 7.24 -7.65 20.99
N VAL A 64 5.99 -7.91 21.38
CA VAL A 64 4.89 -6.92 21.39
C VAL A 64 5.06 -5.83 22.46
N THR A 65 5.94 -6.04 23.43
CA THR A 65 6.22 -5.02 24.45
C THR A 65 7.13 -3.93 23.90
N VAL A 66 8.03 -4.29 22.98
CA VAL A 66 8.99 -3.38 22.33
C VAL A 66 8.44 -2.87 21.01
N ILE A 67 8.03 -3.77 20.12
CA ILE A 67 7.55 -3.46 18.77
C ILE A 67 6.06 -3.13 18.81
N LYS A 68 5.74 -1.85 18.55
CA LYS A 68 4.36 -1.33 18.65
C LYS A 68 3.51 -1.62 17.41
N GLN A 69 4.14 -1.69 16.24
CA GLN A 69 3.47 -1.98 14.98
C GLN A 69 4.25 -3.08 14.26
N PRO A 70 3.95 -4.37 14.54
CA PRO A 70 4.53 -5.48 13.81
C PRO A 70 4.20 -5.39 12.31
N MET A 71 5.13 -5.81 11.46
CA MET A 71 4.92 -5.90 10.01
C MET A 71 5.77 -7.03 9.44
N ASP A 72 5.29 -7.63 8.36
CA ASP A 72 5.93 -8.74 7.64
C ASP A 72 5.39 -8.84 6.20
N LEU A 73 6.09 -9.59 5.35
CA LEU A 73 5.73 -9.69 3.92
C LEU A 73 4.38 -10.37 3.68
N SER A 74 3.95 -11.31 4.53
CA SER A 74 2.63 -11.94 4.38
C SER A 74 1.50 -10.96 4.69
N THR A 75 1.69 -10.11 5.71
CA THR A 75 0.77 -9.01 6.03
C THR A 75 0.74 -8.01 4.87
N ILE A 76 1.88 -7.62 4.30
CA ILE A 76 1.93 -6.74 3.13
C ILE A 76 1.13 -7.33 1.95
N ILE A 77 1.24 -8.63 1.67
CA ILE A 77 0.42 -9.30 0.63
C ILE A 77 -1.08 -9.17 0.95
N SER A 78 -1.50 -9.44 2.19
CA SER A 78 -2.89 -9.28 2.59
C SER A 78 -3.38 -7.84 2.43
N LYS A 79 -2.56 -6.84 2.73
CA LYS A 79 -2.89 -5.42 2.54
C LYS A 79 -3.04 -5.05 1.05
N ILE A 80 -2.25 -5.65 0.15
CA ILE A 80 -2.43 -5.53 -1.30
C ILE A 80 -3.79 -6.12 -1.72
N ASP A 81 -4.12 -7.32 -1.23
CA ASP A 81 -5.38 -8.01 -1.54
C ASP A 81 -6.61 -7.25 -1.07
N LEU A 82 -6.48 -6.56 0.08
CA LEU A 82 -7.53 -5.73 0.67
C LEU A 82 -7.55 -4.28 0.13
N HIS A 83 -6.80 -4.00 -0.95
CA HIS A 83 -6.75 -2.70 -1.61
C HIS A 83 -6.33 -1.54 -0.69
N GLN A 84 -5.50 -1.81 0.32
CA GLN A 84 -5.11 -0.82 1.34
C GLN A 84 -3.96 0.10 0.91
N TYR A 85 -3.38 -0.12 -0.28
CA TYR A 85 -2.35 0.74 -0.84
C TYR A 85 -2.89 1.49 -2.06
N LEU A 86 -3.06 2.80 -1.91
CA LEU A 86 -3.45 3.70 -2.99
C LEU A 86 -2.22 4.30 -3.68
N SER A 87 -1.03 4.09 -3.12
CA SER A 87 0.23 4.57 -3.68
C SER A 87 1.39 3.64 -3.32
N ALA A 88 2.45 3.67 -4.13
CA ALA A 88 3.70 3.00 -3.79
C ALA A 88 4.33 3.54 -2.50
N LYS A 89 4.04 4.80 -2.14
CA LYS A 89 4.51 5.40 -0.87
C LYS A 89 3.89 4.70 0.34
N ASP A 90 2.61 4.33 0.27
CA ASP A 90 1.95 3.64 1.38
C ASP A 90 2.51 2.23 1.58
N TYR A 91 2.81 1.55 0.48
CA TYR A 91 3.54 0.27 0.50
C TYR A 91 4.95 0.40 1.10
N LEU A 92 5.70 1.44 0.72
CA LEU A 92 7.06 1.67 1.22
C LEU A 92 7.09 1.94 2.72
N LYS A 93 6.06 2.60 3.29
CA LYS A 93 5.96 2.80 4.74
C LYS A 93 5.97 1.48 5.52
N ASP A 94 5.26 0.46 5.03
CA ASP A 94 5.25 -0.85 5.69
C ASP A 94 6.56 -1.62 5.48
N PHE A 95 7.24 -1.40 4.36
CA PHE A 95 8.61 -1.90 4.17
C PHE A 95 9.62 -1.26 5.12
N ASP A 96 9.57 0.06 5.25
CA ASP A 96 10.39 0.81 6.19
C ASP A 96 10.12 0.37 7.63
N LEU A 97 8.86 0.03 7.95
CA LEU A 97 8.47 -0.50 9.26
C LEU A 97 9.10 -1.87 9.56
N ILE A 98 9.17 -2.78 8.56
CA ILE A 98 9.90 -4.04 8.72
C ILE A 98 11.37 -3.76 9.07
N CYS A 99 12.01 -2.85 8.34
CA CYS A 99 13.40 -2.49 8.57
C CYS A 99 13.60 -1.82 9.94
N SER A 100 12.76 -0.86 10.32
CA SER A 100 12.90 -0.12 11.58
C SER A 100 12.64 -1.00 12.80
N ASN A 101 11.78 -2.02 12.68
CA ASN A 101 11.54 -2.97 13.76
C ASN A 101 12.69 -3.96 13.96
N ALA A 102 13.58 -4.10 12.97
CA ALA A 102 14.69 -5.05 12.97
C ALA A 102 16.07 -4.43 13.30
N LEU A 103 16.16 -3.10 13.34
CA LEU A 103 17.36 -2.33 13.67
C LEU A 103 17.37 -1.92 15.14
#